data_AF-A0A392PHE9-F1
#
_entry.id   AF-A0A392PHE9-F1
#
_cell.length_a   1.000
_cell.length_b   1.000
_cell.length_c   1.000
_cell.angle_alpha   90.00
_cell.angle_beta   90.00
_cell.angle_gamma   90.00
#
_symmetry.space_group_name_H-M   'P 1'
#
loop_
_entity.id
_entity.type
_entity.pdbx_description
1 polymer ?
#
loop_
_entity_poly.entity_id
_entity_poly.type
_entity_poly.pdbx_seq_one_letter_code
_entity_poly.pdbx_strand_id
1 'polypeptide(L)' 'MSKGMRYAKQALLSGCSAGGLSAILHCDEFRELFPRSTRVKCFSDAGLFLDSIDVSGRRSLRNFFGSVVTLQ' A
#
# COMPACT_ATOMS: atom_id res chain seq x y z
N MET A 1 -2.02 18.22 4.59
CA MET A 1 -0.65 18.44 5.14
C MET A 1 -0.70 19.27 6.42
N SER A 2 -0.74 18.63 7.58
CA SER A 2 -0.85 19.28 8.91
C SER A 2 0.06 18.58 9.93
N LYS A 3 0.08 19.05 11.20
CA LYS A 3 0.89 18.46 12.30
C LYS A 3 2.37 18.23 11.93
N GLY A 4 2.93 19.16 11.17
CA GLY A 4 4.32 19.11 10.74
C GLY A 4 4.61 18.29 9.48
N MET A 5 3.66 17.50 8.95
CA MET A 5 3.90 16.72 7.72
C MET A 5 4.37 17.59 6.55
N ARG A 6 3.90 18.84 6.44
CA ARG A 6 4.33 19.78 5.39
C ARG A 6 5.82 20.09 5.38
N TYR A 7 6.50 19.85 6.49
CA TYR A 7 7.93 20.10 6.68
C TYR A 7 8.74 18.79 6.72
N ALA A 8 8.10 17.64 6.50
CA ALA A 8 8.77 16.34 6.53
C ALA A 8 9.84 16.27 5.43
N LYS A 9 11.08 15.97 5.81
CA LYS A 9 12.16 15.68 4.86
C LYS A 9 12.07 14.26 4.31
N GLN A 10 11.48 13.35 5.10
CA GLN A 10 11.30 11.95 4.76
C GLN A 10 9.91 11.52 5.20
N ALA A 11 9.26 10.69 4.40
CA ALA A 11 8.00 10.05 4.73
C ALA A 11 8.06 8.58 4.33
N LEU A 12 7.50 7.71 5.17
CA LEU A 12 7.40 6.28 4.93
C LEU A 12 5.94 5.88 5.02
N LEU A 13 5.40 5.31 3.94
CA LEU A 13 4.14 4.58 3.99
C LEU A 13 4.44 3.10 4.19
N SER A 14 4.03 2.54 5.32
CA SER A 14 4.24 1.12 5.62
C SER A 14 2.97 0.44 6.07
N GLY A 15 2.84 -0.83 5.75
CA GLY A 15 1.74 -1.66 6.26
C GLY A 15 2.07 -3.15 6.20
N CYS A 16 1.27 -3.94 6.93
CA CYS A 16 1.37 -5.40 7.00
C CYS A 16 0.11 -6.04 6.39
N SER A 17 0.24 -7.16 5.68
CA SER A 17 -0.90 -7.91 5.11
C SER A 17 -1.76 -7.02 4.18
N ALA A 18 -3.05 -6.83 4.47
CA ALA A 18 -3.93 -5.89 3.74
C ALA A 18 -3.34 -4.48 3.64
N GLY A 19 -2.70 -4.01 4.73
CA GLY A 19 -2.04 -2.72 4.77
C GLY A 19 -0.76 -2.69 3.94
N GLY A 20 -0.05 -3.82 3.80
CA GLY A 20 1.12 -3.93 2.94
C GLY A 20 0.71 -3.84 1.46
N LEU A 21 -0.35 -4.56 1.09
CA LEU A 21 -0.94 -4.47 -0.26
C LEU A 21 -1.35 -3.03 -0.57
N SER A 22 -2.07 -2.39 0.35
CA SER A 22 -2.45 -0.97 0.25
C SER A 22 -1.23 -0.03 0.15
N ALA A 23 -0.17 -0.28 0.93
CA ALA A 23 1.04 0.55 0.89
C ALA A 23 1.76 0.52 -0.46
N ILE A 24 1.71 -0.59 -1.20
CA ILE A 24 2.21 -0.64 -2.59
C ILE A 24 1.23 0.07 -3.52
N LEU A 25 -0.07 -0.24 -3.44
CA LEU A 25 -1.08 0.29 -4.36
C LEU A 25 -1.16 1.82 -4.34
N HIS A 26 -1.04 2.45 -3.17
CA HIS A 26 -1.17 3.91 -3.02
C HIS A 26 0.18 4.63 -2.85
N CYS A 27 1.30 3.97 -3.13
CA CYS A 27 2.61 4.57 -2.89
C CYS A 27 2.82 5.87 -3.69
N ASP A 28 2.39 5.87 -4.96
CA ASP A 28 2.54 7.01 -5.86
C ASP A 28 1.61 8.15 -5.47
N GLU A 29 0.34 7.85 -5.17
CA GLU A 29 -0.63 8.84 -4.64
C GLU A 29 -0.14 9.46 -3.33
N PHE A 30 0.40 8.65 -2.40
CA PHE A 30 0.99 9.14 -1.17
C PHE A 30 2.19 10.03 -1.44
N ARG A 31 3.02 9.71 -2.44
CA ARG A 31 4.15 10.54 -2.89
C ARG A 31 3.68 11.90 -3.42
N GLU A 32 2.56 11.95 -4.12
CA GLU A 32 1.99 13.19 -4.66
C GLU A 32 1.48 14.16 -3.57
N LEU A 33 1.20 13.67 -2.36
CA LEU A 33 0.84 14.52 -1.22
C LEU A 33 2.01 15.39 -0.70
N PHE A 34 3.26 15.09 -1.11
CA PHE A 34 4.46 15.79 -0.65
C PHE A 34 5.16 16.57 -1.76
N PRO A 35 5.86 17.67 -1.41
CA PRO A 35 6.77 18.34 -2.33
C PRO A 35 7.85 17.39 -2.86
N ARG A 36 8.38 17.68 -4.06
CA ARG A 36 9.45 16.88 -4.67
C ARG A 36 10.70 16.73 -3.79
N SER A 37 10.97 17.71 -2.93
CA SER A 37 12.09 17.72 -1.98
C SER A 37 11.95 16.73 -0.83
N THR A 38 10.74 16.24 -0.53
CA THR A 38 10.53 15.20 0.48
C THR A 38 10.87 13.83 -0.11
N ARG A 39 11.71 13.06 0.58
CA ARG A 39 12.03 11.68 0.21
C ARG A 39 10.94 10.75 0.72
N VAL A 40 10.08 10.29 -0.18
CA VAL A 40 9.05 9.30 0.13
C VAL A 40 9.55 7.90 -0.20
N LYS A 41 9.27 6.95 0.69
CA LYS A 41 9.47 5.51 0.49
C LYS A 41 8.22 4.77 0.93
N CYS A 42 8.02 3.58 0.37
CA CYS A 42 6.93 2.70 0.77
C CYS A 42 7.51 1.33 1.10
N PHE A 43 6.93 0.67 2.10
CA PHE A 43 7.36 -0.64 2.58
C PHE A 43 6.14 -1.53 2.82
N SER A 44 6.00 -2.57 2.01
CA SER A 44 4.96 -3.57 2.16
C SER A 44 5.50 -4.80 2.85
N ASP A 45 5.05 -5.01 4.07
CA ASP A 45 5.29 -6.24 4.81
C ASP A 45 4.13 -7.23 4.55
N ALA A 46 4.45 -8.46 4.16
CA ALA A 46 3.46 -9.52 3.85
C ALA A 46 2.29 -9.10 2.94
N GLY A 47 2.48 -8.08 2.09
CA GLY A 47 1.42 -7.47 1.27
C GLY A 47 1.36 -7.94 -0.18
N LEU A 48 2.24 -8.86 -0.59
CA LEU A 48 2.23 -9.45 -1.92
C LEU A 48 1.45 -10.76 -1.91
N PHE A 49 0.34 -10.79 -2.63
CA PHE A 49 -0.53 -11.96 -2.71
C PHE A 49 -0.58 -12.48 -4.14
N LEU A 50 -0.42 -13.79 -4.31
CA LEU A 50 -0.54 -14.43 -5.61
C LEU A 50 -2.01 -14.61 -5.96
N ASP A 51 -2.40 -14.10 -7.12
CA ASP A 51 -3.70 -14.39 -7.70
C ASP A 51 -3.70 -15.78 -8.38
N SER A 52 -3.73 -16.80 -7.53
CA SER A 52 -3.60 -18.22 -7.89
C SER A 52 -4.73 -19.05 -7.29
N ILE A 53 -4.90 -20.27 -7.84
CA ILE A 53 -5.82 -21.26 -7.30
C ILE A 53 -5.17 -21.92 -6.09
N ASP A 54 -5.87 -21.93 -4.96
CA ASP A 54 -5.42 -22.58 -3.73
C ASP A 54 -5.66 -24.11 -3.74
N VAL A 55 -5.25 -24.79 -2.66
CA VAL A 55 -5.41 -26.25 -2.50
C VAL A 55 -6.87 -26.72 -2.49
N SER A 56 -7.83 -25.80 -2.33
CA SER A 56 -9.27 -26.09 -2.37
C SER A 56 -9.88 -25.81 -3.75
N GLY A 57 -9.07 -25.48 -4.76
CA GLY A 57 -9.54 -25.17 -6.11
C GLY A 57 -10.16 -23.77 -6.26
N ARG A 58 -9.91 -22.85 -5.32
CA ARG A 58 -10.53 -21.51 -5.31
C ARG A 58 -9.49 -20.39 -5.44
N ARG A 59 -9.92 -19.21 -5.89
CA ARG A 59 -9.10 -17.97 -5.88
C ARG A 59 -9.31 -17.18 -4.60
N SER A 60 -9.06 -17.80 -3.45
CA SER A 60 -9.42 -17.23 -2.15
C SER A 60 -8.78 -15.86 -1.88
N LEU A 61 -7.51 -15.66 -2.24
CA LEU A 61 -6.82 -14.38 -2.05
C LEU A 61 -7.40 -13.25 -2.93
N ARG A 62 -7.81 -13.55 -4.17
CA ARG A 62 -8.48 -12.57 -5.05
C ARG A 62 -9.77 -12.06 -4.43
N ASN A 63 -10.58 -12.98 -3.89
CA ASN A 63 -11.85 -12.63 -3.26
C ASN A 63 -11.62 -11.89 -1.94
N PHE A 64 -10.66 -12.33 -1.12
CA PHE A 64 -10.39 -11.75 0.19
C PHE A 64 -9.85 -10.31 0.09
N PHE A 65 -8.90 -10.05 -0.81
CA PHE A 65 -8.30 -8.72 -1.00
C PHE A 65 -8.98 -7.88 -2.07
N GLY A 66 -10.03 -8.37 -2.72
CA GLY A 66 -10.72 -7.67 -3.81
C GLY A 66 -11.12 -6.26 -3.42
N SER A 67 -11.70 -6.07 -2.23
CA SER A 67 -12.08 -4.76 -1.72
C SER A 67 -10.91 -3.81 -1.48
N VAL A 68 -9.71 -4.33 -1.14
CA VAL A 68 -8.50 -3.50 -0.97
C VAL A 68 -7.99 -3.01 -2.32
N VAL A 69 -8.05 -3.88 -3.35
CA VAL A 69 -7.61 -3.53 -4.72
C VAL A 69 -8.58 -2.55 -5.39
N THR A 70 -9.87 -2.63 -5.09
CA THR A 70 -10.89 -1.72 -5.65
C THR A 70 -11.06 -0.42 -4.87
N LEU A 71 -10.40 -0.29 -3.72
CA LEU A 71 -10.47 0.92 -2.92
C LEU A 71 -9.68 2.02 -3.62
N GLN A 72 -10.40 3.01 -4.16
CA GLN A 72 -9.85 4.27 -4.68
C GLN A 72 -10.12 5.38 -3.66
#